data_AF-A0A243B4A8-F1
#
_entry.id   AF-A0A243B4A8-F1
#
_cell.length_a   1.000
_cell.length_b   1.000
_cell.length_c   1.000
_cell.angle_alpha   90.00
_cell.angle_beta   90.00
_cell.angle_gamma   90.00
#
_symmetry.space_group_name_H-M   'P 1'
#
loop_
_entity.id
_entity.type
_entity.pdbx_description
1 polymer ?
#
loop_
_entity_poly.entity_id
_entity_poly.type
_entity_poly.pdbx_seq_one_letter_code
_entity_poly.pdbx_strand_id
1 'polypeptide(L)'
;MLDDKELTEQERYFCLYYVKCFNGTQVGLKAGYTKSSAHVTSCRLLRRERVASYIREIKGEMVKNIFIEAMDVLNEYIKIAFADITNDVTFNQKDIEVMGSFGPVKDEDEKPVMETISYVDFNESDIFFVKFS
;
A
#
# COMPACT_ATOMS: atom_id res chain seq x y z
N MET A 1 13.58 16.19 -25.31
CA MET A 1 13.50 17.38 -24.46
C MET A 1 12.84 18.49 -25.24
N LEU A 2 11.56 18.75 -24.94
CA LEU A 2 10.94 20.03 -25.29
C LEU A 2 11.87 21.14 -24.80
N ASP A 3 12.07 22.16 -25.63
CA ASP A 3 13.05 23.22 -25.42
C ASP A 3 12.94 23.76 -23.98
N ASP A 4 13.91 23.39 -23.15
CA ASP A 4 13.91 23.58 -21.70
C ASP A 4 13.78 25.09 -21.36
N LYS A 5 14.09 25.95 -22.32
CA LYS A 5 14.07 27.42 -22.25
C LYS A 5 12.69 28.05 -21.95
N GLU A 6 11.58 27.32 -22.01
CA GLU A 6 10.23 27.91 -21.83
C GLU A 6 9.57 27.69 -20.46
N LEU A 7 10.13 26.85 -19.59
CA LEU A 7 9.65 26.63 -18.22
C LEU A 7 10.61 27.31 -17.23
N THR A 8 10.05 28.06 -16.27
CA THR A 8 10.87 28.60 -15.18
C THR A 8 11.35 27.47 -14.28
N GLU A 9 12.47 27.66 -13.57
CA GLU A 9 12.96 26.67 -12.60
C GLU A 9 11.89 26.29 -11.58
N GLN A 10 11.08 27.26 -11.17
CA GLN A 10 9.97 27.07 -10.24
C GLN A 10 8.90 26.11 -10.82
N GLU A 11 8.58 26.26 -12.09
CA GLU A 11 7.60 25.41 -12.77
C GLU A 11 8.14 24.01 -13.03
N ARG A 12 9.43 23.89 -13.36
CA ARG A 12 10.09 22.58 -13.48
C ARG A 12 10.07 21.84 -12.15
N TYR A 13 10.40 22.54 -11.06
CA TYR A 13 10.30 22.01 -9.70
C TYR A 13 8.86 21.56 -9.40
N PHE A 14 7.87 22.40 -9.71
CA PHE A 14 6.47 22.04 -9.55
C PHE A 14 6.13 20.75 -10.31
N CYS A 15 6.52 20.62 -11.58
CA CYS A 15 6.23 19.42 -12.39
C CYS A 15 6.85 18.16 -11.81
N LEU A 16 8.13 18.21 -11.44
CA LEU A 16 8.89 17.06 -10.93
C LEU A 16 8.30 16.50 -9.62
N TYR A 17 7.82 17.39 -8.74
CA TYR A 17 7.20 16.96 -7.49
C TYR A 17 5.72 16.60 -7.65
N TYR A 18 5.02 17.22 -8.61
CA TYR A 18 3.62 16.92 -8.86
C TYR A 18 3.41 15.47 -9.32
N VAL A 19 4.29 14.93 -10.17
CA VAL A 19 4.20 13.53 -10.61
C VAL A 19 4.40 12.52 -9.47
N LYS A 20 5.01 12.92 -8.35
CA LYS A 20 5.25 12.05 -7.19
C LYS A 20 4.05 12.02 -6.23
N CYS A 21 3.41 13.16 -6.01
CA CYS A 21 2.43 13.31 -4.93
C CYS A 21 1.01 13.64 -5.39
N PHE A 22 0.82 14.05 -6.65
CA PHE A 22 -0.45 14.48 -7.24
C PHE A 22 -1.24 15.55 -6.46
N ASN A 23 -0.61 16.18 -5.46
CA ASN A 23 -1.18 17.26 -4.65
C ASN A 23 -0.65 18.61 -5.12
N GLY A 24 -1.44 19.29 -5.95
CA GLY A 24 -1.06 20.58 -6.55
C GLY A 24 -0.69 21.61 -5.49
N THR A 25 -1.56 21.86 -4.51
CA THR A 25 -1.35 22.88 -3.47
C THR A 25 -0.07 22.63 -2.66
N GLN A 26 0.15 21.40 -2.21
CA GLN A 26 1.34 21.06 -1.43
C GLN A 26 2.62 21.24 -2.26
N VAL A 27 2.59 20.84 -3.52
CA VAL A 27 3.74 20.98 -4.42
C VAL A 27 3.97 22.45 -4.78
N GLY A 28 2.91 23.23 -4.96
CA GLY A 28 2.99 24.68 -5.17
C GLY A 28 3.69 25.39 -4.02
N LEU A 29 3.37 25.03 -2.77
CA LEU A 29 4.07 25.54 -1.59
C LEU A 29 5.56 25.16 -1.61
N LYS A 30 5.88 23.90 -1.92
CA LYS A 30 7.27 23.42 -1.99
C LYS A 30 8.06 24.08 -3.12
N ALA A 31 7.41 24.38 -4.24
CA ALA A 31 7.99 25.14 -5.34
C ALA A 31 8.19 26.63 -4.99
N GLY A 32 7.74 27.10 -3.83
CA GLY A 32 7.93 28.50 -3.40
C GLY A 32 6.81 29.45 -3.81
N TYR A 33 5.64 28.94 -4.22
CA TYR A 33 4.45 29.78 -4.34
C TYR A 33 3.90 30.15 -2.96
N THR A 34 3.35 31.37 -2.86
CA THR A 34 2.84 31.89 -1.59
C THR A 34 1.66 31.07 -1.09
N LYS A 35 1.54 30.91 0.24
CA LYS A 35 0.47 30.11 0.85
C LYS A 35 -0.93 30.55 0.46
N SER A 36 -1.15 31.86 0.33
CA SER A 36 -2.43 32.43 -0.09
C SER A 36 -2.80 32.12 -1.55
N SER A 37 -1.81 31.91 -2.41
CA SER A 37 -2.03 31.68 -3.85
C SER A 37 -1.79 30.24 -4.30
N ALA A 38 -1.12 29.42 -3.49
CA ALA A 38 -0.62 28.11 -3.89
C ALA A 38 -1.70 27.22 -4.53
N HIS A 39 -2.91 27.19 -3.96
CA HIS A 39 -4.02 26.44 -4.53
C HIS A 39 -4.39 26.93 -5.95
N VAL A 40 -4.71 28.23 -6.07
CA VAL A 40 -5.15 28.83 -7.35
C VAL A 40 -4.05 28.76 -8.40
N THR A 41 -2.81 29.09 -8.02
CA THR A 41 -1.64 29.03 -8.89
C THR A 41 -1.40 27.61 -9.38
N SER A 42 -1.48 26.60 -8.49
CA SER A 42 -1.32 25.20 -8.89
C SER A 42 -2.40 24.75 -9.86
N CYS A 43 -3.67 25.10 -9.62
CA CYS A 43 -4.76 24.79 -10.56
C CYS A 43 -4.53 25.43 -11.93
N ARG A 44 -4.03 26.67 -11.96
CA ARG A 44 -3.70 27.37 -13.21
C ARG A 44 -2.52 26.73 -13.94
N LEU A 45 -1.45 26.39 -13.21
CA LEU A 45 -0.28 25.71 -13.76
C LEU A 45 -0.65 24.39 -14.42
N LEU A 46 -1.47 23.56 -13.77
CA LEU A 46 -1.89 22.26 -14.30
C LEU A 46 -2.68 22.37 -15.62
N ARG A 47 -3.34 23.50 -15.88
CA ARG A 47 -4.04 23.77 -17.14
C ARG A 47 -3.17 24.43 -18.20
N ARG A 48 -2.01 24.97 -17.80
CA ARG A 48 -1.09 25.62 -18.74
C ARG A 48 -0.48 24.54 -19.62
N GLU A 49 -0.68 24.68 -20.93
CA GLU A 49 -0.33 23.66 -21.92
C GLU A 49 1.10 23.13 -21.74
N ARG A 50 2.08 24.01 -21.58
CA ARG A 50 3.49 23.64 -21.39
C ARG A 50 3.76 22.81 -20.13
N VAL A 51 3.15 23.21 -19.01
CA VAL A 51 3.29 22.49 -17.73
C VAL A 51 2.61 21.12 -17.84
N ALA A 52 1.42 21.07 -18.42
CA ALA A 52 0.71 19.82 -18.66
C ALA A 52 1.50 18.88 -19.59
N SER A 53 2.11 19.40 -20.65
CA SER A 53 2.95 18.63 -21.57
C SER A 53 4.21 18.09 -20.89
N TYR A 54 4.90 18.90 -20.09
CA TYR A 54 6.08 18.44 -19.36
C TYR A 54 5.74 17.38 -18.30
N ILE A 55 4.60 17.53 -17.59
CA ILE A 55 4.08 16.48 -16.69
C ILE A 55 3.78 15.18 -17.46
N ARG A 56 3.20 15.27 -18.67
CA ARG A 56 2.94 14.08 -19.51
C ARG A 56 4.25 13.41 -19.96
N GLU A 57 5.27 14.19 -20.32
CA GLU A 57 6.59 13.68 -20.70
C GLU A 57 7.22 12.88 -19.54
N ILE A 58 7.28 13.47 -18.34
CA ILE A 58 7.82 12.79 -17.15
C ILE A 58 7.04 11.49 -16.87
N LYS A 59 5.70 11.54 -16.90
CA LYS A 59 4.88 10.33 -16.71
C LYS A 59 5.15 9.26 -17.76
N GLY A 60 5.31 9.67 -19.02
CA GLY A 60 5.64 8.76 -20.12
C GLY A 60 7.01 8.10 -19.93
N GLU A 61 8.01 8.85 -19.48
CA GLU A 61 9.33 8.31 -19.15
C GLU A 61 9.27 7.34 -17.96
N MET A 62 8.51 7.67 -16.92
CA MET A 62 8.31 6.76 -15.77
C MET A 62 7.72 5.43 -16.22
N VAL A 63 6.68 5.44 -17.06
CA VAL A 63 6.06 4.20 -17.59
C VAL A 63 7.06 3.41 -18.43
N LYS A 64 7.81 4.07 -19.32
CA LYS A 64 8.85 3.42 -20.14
C LYS A 64 9.92 2.74 -19.31
N ASN A 65 10.32 3.33 -18.19
CA ASN A 65 11.36 2.78 -17.31
C ASN A 65 10.88 1.62 -16.43
N ILE A 66 9.57 1.53 -16.19
CA ILE A 66 8.96 0.48 -15.34
C ILE A 66 8.67 -0.79 -16.15
N PHE A 67 8.56 -0.71 -17.49
CA PHE A 67 8.26 -1.86 -18.38
C PHE A 67 7.00 -2.65 -17.94
N ILE A 68 6.00 -1.98 -17.39
CA ILE A 68 4.71 -2.56 -16.99
C ILE A 68 3.62 -2.00 -17.90
N GLU A 69 2.82 -2.89 -18.49
CA GLU A 69 1.64 -2.53 -19.28
C GLU A 69 0.38 -2.44 -18.41
N ALA A 70 -0.67 -1.78 -18.93
CA ALA A 70 -1.95 -1.67 -18.20
C ALA A 70 -2.55 -3.05 -17.88
N MET A 71 -2.31 -4.04 -18.73
CA MET A 71 -2.80 -5.41 -18.53
C MET A 71 -2.08 -6.12 -17.37
N ASP A 72 -0.79 -5.85 -17.15
CA ASP A 72 -0.04 -6.44 -16.04
C ASP A 72 -0.62 -5.99 -14.69
N VAL A 73 -0.92 -4.70 -14.57
CA VAL A 73 -1.57 -4.13 -13.38
C VAL A 73 -2.96 -4.74 -13.17
N LEU A 74 -3.75 -4.89 -14.25
CA LEU A 74 -5.08 -5.50 -14.18
C LEU A 74 -5.01 -6.96 -13.74
N ASN A 75 -4.05 -7.73 -14.28
CA ASN A 75 -3.85 -9.13 -13.91
C ASN A 75 -3.48 -9.28 -12.44
N GLU A 76 -2.66 -8.37 -11.89
CA GLU A 76 -2.37 -8.39 -10.45
C GLU A 76 -3.57 -8.02 -9.59
N TYR A 77 -4.39 -7.05 -10.02
CA TYR A 77 -5.65 -6.78 -9.33
C TYR A 77 -6.60 -7.98 -9.35
N ILE A 78 -6.69 -8.70 -10.47
CA ILE A 78 -7.48 -9.94 -10.57
C ILE A 78 -6.95 -10.99 -9.59
N LYS A 79 -5.64 -11.23 -9.55
CA LYS A 79 -5.03 -12.17 -8.60
C LYS A 79 -5.35 -11.81 -7.17
N ILE A 80 -5.23 -10.53 -6.78
CA ILE A 80 -5.56 -10.07 -5.42
C ILE A 80 -7.06 -10.20 -5.14
N ALA A 81 -7.93 -9.80 -6.07
CA ALA A 81 -9.37 -9.80 -5.88
C ALA A 81 -9.97 -11.20 -5.76
N PHE A 82 -9.35 -12.19 -6.43
CA PHE A 82 -9.75 -13.59 -6.36
C PHE A 82 -8.78 -14.44 -5.52
N ALA A 83 -7.83 -13.82 -4.81
CA ALA A 83 -7.02 -14.52 -3.84
C ALA A 83 -7.91 -15.00 -2.70
N ASP A 84 -7.94 -16.31 -2.48
CA ASP A 84 -8.63 -16.92 -1.36
C ASP A 84 -7.58 -17.41 -0.37
N ILE A 85 -7.57 -16.79 0.82
CA ILE A 85 -6.63 -17.11 1.89
C ILE A 85 -6.78 -18.57 2.36
N THR A 86 -7.94 -19.20 2.17
CA THR A 86 -8.16 -20.60 2.52
C THR A 86 -7.38 -21.57 1.63
N ASN A 87 -6.82 -21.11 0.50
CA ASN A 87 -5.86 -21.88 -0.27
C ASN A 87 -4.55 -22.10 0.49
N ASP A 88 -4.14 -21.12 1.31
CA ASP A 88 -2.85 -21.11 1.98
C ASP A 88 -2.95 -21.44 3.48
N VAL A 89 -4.12 -21.25 4.10
CA VAL A 89 -4.34 -21.53 5.52
C VAL A 89 -5.60 -22.31 5.82
N THR A 90 -5.56 -23.10 6.88
CA THR A 90 -6.72 -23.82 7.43
C THR A 90 -7.11 -23.27 8.80
N PHE A 91 -8.40 -22.98 8.96
CA PHE A 91 -9.00 -22.52 10.21
C PHE A 91 -9.64 -23.70 10.93
N ASN A 92 -9.22 -23.98 12.16
CA ASN A 92 -9.69 -25.11 12.94
C ASN A 92 -9.84 -24.78 14.42
N GLN A 93 -10.46 -25.70 15.17
CA GLN A 93 -10.57 -25.66 16.63
C GLN A 93 -9.96 -26.91 17.24
N LYS A 94 -9.34 -26.77 18.41
CA LYS A 94 -8.82 -27.90 19.18
C LYS A 94 -9.04 -27.65 20.66
N ASP A 95 -9.45 -28.70 21.38
CA ASP A 95 -9.51 -28.69 22.82
C ASP A 95 -8.11 -28.92 23.38
N ILE A 96 -7.61 -27.97 24.17
CA ILE A 96 -6.32 -28.06 24.84
C ILE A 96 -6.52 -28.04 26.35
N GLU A 97 -5.61 -28.68 27.07
CA GLU A 97 -5.57 -28.60 28.53
C GLU A 97 -5.14 -27.19 28.97
N VAL A 98 -5.87 -26.62 29.93
CA VAL A 98 -5.51 -25.33 30.53
C VAL A 98 -4.25 -25.51 31.36
N MET A 99 -3.16 -24.83 30.98
CA MET A 99 -1.88 -24.90 31.69
C MET A 99 -1.79 -23.83 32.79
N GLY A 100 -1.61 -24.26 34.04
CA GLY A 100 -1.27 -23.42 35.18
C GLY A 100 0.23 -23.48 35.51
N SER A 101 0.65 -22.75 36.55
CA SER A 101 2.07 -22.64 36.94
C SER A 101 2.76 -23.96 37.31
N PHE A 102 1.99 -25.03 37.55
CA PHE A 102 2.49 -26.33 38.00
C PHE A 102 2.01 -27.50 37.12
N GLY A 103 1.52 -27.23 35.90
CA GLY A 103 0.96 -28.23 35.00
C GLY A 103 -0.52 -27.99 34.68
N PRO A 104 -1.21 -28.97 34.06
CA PRO A 104 -2.61 -28.80 33.67
C PRO A 104 -3.51 -28.58 34.90
N VAL A 105 -4.36 -27.56 34.83
CA VAL A 105 -5.36 -27.23 35.84
C VAL A 105 -6.40 -28.34 35.88
N LYS A 106 -6.74 -28.82 37.08
CA LYS A 106 -7.72 -29.89 37.27
C LYS A 106 -9.01 -29.35 37.88
N ASP A 107 -10.14 -29.97 37.56
CA ASP A 107 -11.44 -29.72 38.18
C ASP A 107 -11.59 -30.43 39.54
N GLU A 108 -12.78 -30.32 40.13
CA GLU A 108 -13.12 -30.95 41.43
C GLU A 108 -13.04 -32.49 41.40
N ASP A 109 -13.09 -33.10 40.21
CA ASP A 109 -13.00 -34.56 39.98
C ASP A 109 -11.59 -35.02 39.56
N GLU A 110 -10.56 -34.17 39.76
CA GLU A 110 -9.16 -34.36 39.36
C GLU A 110 -8.92 -34.55 37.85
N LYS A 111 -9.86 -34.17 36.98
CA LYS A 111 -9.71 -34.23 35.52
C LYS A 111 -9.17 -32.90 34.97
N PRO A 112 -8.34 -32.93 33.91
CA PRO A 112 -7.85 -31.70 33.29
C PRO A 112 -9.00 -30.82 32.79
N VAL A 113 -8.94 -29.52 33.10
CA VAL A 113 -9.83 -28.52 32.53
C VAL A 113 -9.43 -28.29 31.08
N MET A 114 -10.39 -28.44 30.17
CA MET A 114 -10.20 -28.25 28.73
C MET A 114 -10.70 -26.87 28.31
N GLU A 115 -9.98 -26.23 27.41
CA GLU A 115 -10.39 -24.99 26.74
C GLU A 115 -10.31 -25.18 25.22
N THR A 116 -11.40 -24.86 24.52
CA THR A 116 -11.42 -24.86 23.06
C THR A 116 -10.74 -23.60 22.55
N ILE A 117 -9.64 -23.77 21.80
CA ILE A 117 -8.96 -22.67 21.12
C ILE A 117 -9.18 -22.76 19.61
N SER A 118 -9.31 -21.61 18.97
CA SER A 118 -9.26 -21.50 17.51
C SER A 118 -7.81 -21.27 17.06
N TYR A 119 -7.41 -21.92 15.97
CA TYR A 119 -6.07 -21.77 15.41
C TYR A 119 -6.10 -21.72 13.88
N VAL A 120 -5.00 -21.23 13.31
CA VAL A 120 -4.78 -21.10 11.87
C VAL A 120 -3.45 -21.78 11.53
N ASP A 121 -3.48 -22.76 10.65
CA ASP A 121 -2.29 -23.47 10.17
C ASP A 121 -2.03 -23.15 8.70
N PHE A 122 -0.76 -23.00 8.32
CA PHE A 122 -0.36 -22.83 6.91
C PHE A 122 -0.26 -24.20 6.22
N ASN A 123 -0.88 -24.34 5.05
CA ASN A 123 -0.98 -25.62 4.33
C ASN A 123 0.38 -26.12 3.82
N GLU A 124 1.30 -25.21 3.46
CA GLU A 124 2.66 -25.52 2.97
C GLU A 124 3.74 -25.06 3.98
N SER A 125 3.67 -25.51 5.23
CA SER A 125 4.73 -25.20 6.21
C SER A 125 5.01 -26.38 7.14
N ASP A 126 6.29 -26.61 7.41
CA ASP A 126 6.75 -27.36 8.59
C ASP A 126 6.38 -26.54 9.84
N ILE A 127 5.12 -26.64 10.25
CA ILE A 127 4.50 -26.28 11.54
C ILE A 127 4.99 -24.95 12.16
N PHE A 128 4.20 -23.88 12.01
CA PHE A 128 4.28 -22.66 12.83
C PHE A 128 2.93 -22.36 13.48
N PHE A 129 2.83 -22.51 14.80
CA PHE A 129 1.64 -22.12 15.55
C PHE A 129 1.69 -20.62 15.91
N VAL A 130 0.73 -19.84 15.42
CA VAL A 130 0.51 -18.45 15.89
C VAL A 130 -0.78 -18.43 16.72
N LYS A 131 -0.63 -18.27 18.04
CA LYS A 131 -1.76 -18.11 18.97
C LYS A 131 -2.13 -16.62 19.06
N PHE A 132 -3.32 -16.26 18.58
CA PHE A 132 -3.86 -14.91 18.80
C PHE A 132 -4.56 -14.88 20.16
N SER A 133 -4.16 -13.89 20.99
CA SER A 133 -4.73 -13.63 22.32
C SER A 133 -5.89 -12.64 22.25
#